data_AF-A0A1M6N3N0-F1
#
_entry.id   AF-A0A1M6N3N0-F1
#
_cell.length_a   1.000
_cell.length_b   1.000
_cell.length_c   1.000
_cell.angle_alpha   90.00
_cell.angle_beta   90.00
_cell.angle_gamma   90.00
#
_symmetry.space_group_name_H-M   'P 1'
#
loop_
_entity.id
_entity.type
_entity.pdbx_description
1 polymer ?
#
loop_
_entity_poly.entity_id
_entity_poly.type
_entity_poly.pdbx_seq_one_letter_code
_entity_poly.pdbx_strand_id
1 'polypeptide(L)'
;MKSRARTVVCLITAALTISGIGTAPTARADVDVYTTPGRHTVGGRQWNTTCSKYSSTIERCRAEIWGSQIVRTGNAYRQSTGWLFNNLTYKPQKRAAWKGNPLASPGLHTMNGRRWRVECDTPTTGRNGCRAYIRGSLITKKGAAYVQTNGWVFNNLIRFTDAPPTRNQPLRRLDRRQYVHRL
;
A
#
# COMPACT_ATOMS: atom_id res chain seq x y z
N MET A 1 -11.50 77.97 -25.23
CA MET A 1 -12.81 77.72 -24.62
C MET A 1 -13.42 76.48 -25.28
N LYS A 2 -13.65 75.41 -24.48
CA LYS A 2 -14.47 74.19 -24.72
C LYS A 2 -14.19 73.27 -25.93
N SER A 3 -13.48 72.17 -25.61
CA SER A 3 -13.73 70.75 -25.94
C SER A 3 -14.80 70.39 -26.97
N ARG A 4 -14.45 69.50 -27.92
CA ARG A 4 -15.24 68.30 -28.26
C ARG A 4 -14.33 67.13 -28.65
N ALA A 5 -14.13 66.22 -27.69
CA ALA A 5 -13.59 64.88 -27.94
C ALA A 5 -14.59 64.06 -28.76
N ARG A 6 -14.11 63.40 -29.82
CA ARG A 6 -14.90 62.46 -30.62
C ARG A 6 -14.67 61.05 -30.10
N THR A 7 -15.70 60.47 -29.50
CA THR A 7 -15.73 59.10 -29.00
C THR A 7 -15.72 58.11 -30.18
N VAL A 8 -14.69 57.25 -30.23
CA VAL A 8 -14.63 56.10 -31.15
C VAL A 8 -15.40 54.95 -30.50
N VAL A 9 -16.46 54.49 -31.17
CA VAL A 9 -17.22 53.29 -30.79
C VAL A 9 -16.45 52.08 -31.31
N CYS A 10 -15.85 51.30 -30.40
CA CYS A 10 -15.18 50.04 -30.73
C CYS A 10 -16.18 48.90 -30.57
N LEU A 11 -16.63 48.31 -31.68
CA LEU A 11 -17.46 47.11 -31.69
C LEU A 11 -16.59 45.90 -31.31
N ILE A 12 -16.75 45.39 -30.09
CA ILE A 12 -16.13 44.13 -29.66
C ILE A 12 -17.07 42.99 -30.07
N THR A 13 -16.77 42.32 -31.18
CA THR A 13 -17.35 41.02 -31.51
C THR A 13 -16.84 39.96 -30.54
N ALA A 14 -17.71 39.48 -29.66
CA ALA A 14 -17.45 38.34 -28.78
C ALA A 14 -17.56 37.03 -29.58
N ALA A 15 -16.43 36.43 -29.95
CA ALA A 15 -16.39 35.07 -30.46
C ALA A 15 -16.43 34.09 -29.26
N LEU A 16 -17.55 33.41 -29.03
CA LEU A 16 -17.62 32.28 -28.10
C LEU A 16 -16.92 31.07 -28.72
N THR A 17 -15.70 30.77 -28.28
CA THR A 17 -15.07 29.47 -28.51
C THR A 17 -15.71 28.44 -27.57
N ILE A 18 -16.43 27.48 -28.14
CA ILE A 18 -16.95 26.30 -27.43
C ILE A 18 -15.75 25.45 -27.04
N SER A 19 -15.29 25.56 -25.79
CA SER A 19 -14.29 24.67 -25.23
C SER A 19 -14.84 23.24 -25.20
N GLY A 20 -14.19 22.34 -25.92
CA GLY A 20 -14.52 20.92 -25.94
C GLY A 20 -14.54 20.34 -24.53
N ILE A 21 -15.61 19.62 -24.20
CA ILE A 21 -15.75 18.86 -22.96
C ILE A 21 -14.77 17.68 -23.07
N GLY A 22 -13.53 17.89 -22.63
CA GLY A 22 -12.58 16.79 -22.43
C GLY A 22 -13.12 15.89 -21.32
N THR A 23 -13.60 14.69 -21.67
CA THR A 23 -13.89 13.66 -20.67
C THR A 23 -12.58 13.30 -19.99
N ALA A 24 -12.41 13.72 -18.73
CA ALA A 24 -11.28 13.27 -17.93
C ALA A 24 -11.29 11.73 -17.92
N PRO A 25 -10.14 11.07 -18.16
CA PRO A 25 -10.08 9.62 -18.12
C PRO A 25 -10.57 9.16 -16.75
N THR A 26 -11.53 8.24 -16.75
CA THR A 26 -12.05 7.64 -15.52
C THR A 26 -10.86 6.99 -14.81
N ALA A 27 -10.57 7.43 -13.58
CA ALA A 27 -9.53 6.81 -12.77
C ALA A 27 -9.91 5.35 -12.52
N ARG A 28 -9.36 4.43 -13.30
CA ARG A 28 -9.46 3.00 -13.03
C ARG A 28 -8.70 2.77 -11.73
N ALA A 29 -9.38 2.24 -10.71
CA ALA A 29 -8.67 1.76 -9.54
C ALA A 29 -7.69 0.69 -10.01
N ASP A 30 -6.39 0.95 -9.83
CA ASP A 30 -5.36 -0.05 -10.07
C ASP A 30 -5.73 -1.33 -9.31
N VAL A 31 -5.49 -2.48 -9.95
CA VAL A 31 -5.76 -3.79 -9.34
C VAL A 31 -5.05 -3.88 -7.99
N ASP A 32 -5.76 -4.37 -6.97
CA ASP A 32 -5.13 -4.66 -5.69
C ASP A 32 -4.26 -5.91 -5.82
N VAL A 33 -2.99 -5.67 -6.16
CA VAL A 33 -1.95 -6.68 -6.35
C VAL A 33 -1.76 -7.55 -5.12
N TYR A 34 -2.21 -7.14 -3.95
CA TYR A 34 -2.03 -7.88 -2.71
C TYR A 34 -3.09 -8.95 -2.45
N THR A 35 -4.26 -8.88 -3.09
CA THR A 35 -5.35 -9.84 -2.87
C THR A 35 -6.03 -10.37 -4.13
N THR A 36 -5.68 -9.85 -5.30
CA THR A 36 -6.19 -10.33 -6.59
C THR A 36 -5.23 -11.37 -7.18
N PRO A 37 -5.63 -12.65 -7.29
CA PRO A 37 -4.77 -13.67 -7.88
C PRO A 37 -4.31 -13.35 -9.30
N GLY A 38 -3.18 -13.93 -9.71
CA GLY A 38 -2.63 -13.83 -11.06
C GLY A 38 -1.45 -12.86 -11.18
N ARG A 39 -0.99 -12.66 -12.41
CA ARG A 39 0.09 -11.74 -12.75
C ARG A 39 -0.46 -10.39 -13.16
N HIS A 40 0.13 -9.33 -12.63
CA HIS A 40 -0.30 -7.95 -12.87
C HIS A 40 0.91 -7.06 -13.15
N THR A 41 0.71 -6.00 -13.94
CA THR A 41 1.68 -4.90 -14.04
C THR A 41 1.04 -3.65 -13.46
N VAL A 42 1.58 -3.15 -12.36
CA VAL A 42 1.04 -1.98 -11.63
C VAL A 42 2.21 -1.11 -11.21
N GLY A 43 2.12 0.20 -11.47
CA GLY A 43 3.19 1.15 -11.16
C GLY A 43 4.53 0.82 -11.82
N GLY A 44 4.52 0.20 -13.01
CA GLY A 44 5.73 -0.24 -13.71
C GLY A 44 6.42 -1.48 -13.11
N ARG A 45 5.79 -2.15 -12.14
CA ARG A 45 6.32 -3.36 -11.49
C ARG A 45 5.46 -4.57 -11.84
N GLN A 46 6.10 -5.72 -12.02
CA GLN A 46 5.40 -6.98 -12.22
C GLN A 46 5.13 -7.63 -10.87
N TRP A 47 3.89 -8.06 -10.69
CA TRP A 47 3.37 -8.71 -9.49
C TRP A 47 2.82 -10.08 -9.85
N ASN A 48 2.92 -11.02 -8.92
CA ASN A 48 2.32 -12.34 -9.02
C ASN A 48 1.68 -12.70 -7.68
N THR A 49 0.39 -12.95 -7.67
CA THR A 49 -0.35 -13.20 -6.43
C THR A 49 -1.10 -14.52 -6.47
N THR A 50 -0.96 -15.28 -5.40
CA THR A 50 -1.68 -16.55 -5.19
C THR A 50 -2.41 -16.49 -3.86
N CYS A 51 -3.62 -17.05 -3.77
CA CYS A 51 -4.41 -17.04 -2.54
C CYS A 51 -4.77 -18.46 -2.13
N SER A 52 -4.78 -18.71 -0.83
CA SER A 52 -5.16 -19.99 -0.23
C SER A 52 -5.94 -19.75 1.06
N LYS A 53 -6.75 -20.72 1.48
CA LYS A 53 -7.37 -20.68 2.81
C LYS A 53 -6.28 -20.72 3.89
N TYR A 54 -6.35 -19.78 4.82
CA TYR A 54 -5.54 -19.77 6.04
C TYR A 54 -6.28 -20.45 7.19
N SER A 55 -7.59 -20.26 7.24
CA SER A 55 -8.53 -21.00 8.10
C SER A 55 -9.82 -21.27 7.32
N SER A 56 -10.83 -21.84 7.98
CA SER A 56 -12.17 -22.03 7.40
C SER A 56 -12.82 -20.72 6.95
N THR A 57 -12.49 -19.59 7.59
CA THR A 57 -13.11 -18.28 7.34
C THR A 57 -12.15 -17.25 6.75
N ILE A 58 -10.84 -17.43 6.92
CA ILE A 58 -9.83 -16.45 6.51
C ILE A 58 -9.09 -16.95 5.28
N GLU A 59 -9.03 -16.13 4.24
CA GLU A 59 -8.18 -16.34 3.07
C GLU A 59 -6.92 -15.47 3.14
N ARG A 60 -5.79 -16.04 2.74
CA ARG A 60 -4.49 -15.39 2.72
C ARG A 60 -3.89 -15.44 1.32
N CYS A 61 -3.42 -14.30 0.85
CA CYS A 61 -2.73 -14.15 -0.41
C CYS A 61 -1.24 -13.94 -0.19
N ARG A 62 -0.42 -14.57 -1.02
CA ARG A 62 1.01 -14.33 -1.14
C ARG A 62 1.23 -13.46 -2.36
N ALA A 63 1.71 -12.25 -2.14
CA ALA A 63 2.13 -11.35 -3.20
C ALA A 63 3.64 -11.48 -3.40
N GLU A 64 4.02 -11.72 -4.65
CA GLU A 64 5.39 -11.72 -5.12
C GLU A 64 5.59 -10.57 -6.10
N ILE A 65 6.81 -10.04 -6.12
CA ILE A 65 7.18 -8.94 -6.98
C ILE A 65 8.44 -9.30 -7.75
N TRP A 66 8.45 -9.03 -9.05
CA TRP A 66 9.64 -9.27 -9.86
C TRP A 66 10.70 -8.21 -9.54
N GLY A 67 11.92 -8.66 -9.29
CA GLY A 67 13.03 -7.74 -9.03
C GLY A 67 14.35 -8.45 -8.77
N SER A 68 15.37 -7.65 -8.46
CA SER A 68 16.68 -8.14 -8.07
C SER A 68 16.91 -7.96 -6.58
N GLN A 69 17.56 -8.94 -5.95
CA GLN A 69 18.05 -8.87 -4.57
C GLN A 69 19.47 -9.40 -4.48
N ILE A 70 20.20 -9.02 -3.44
CA ILE A 70 21.49 -9.62 -3.12
C ILE A 70 21.27 -10.81 -2.21
N VAL A 71 21.78 -11.97 -2.61
CA VAL A 71 21.80 -13.20 -1.81
C VAL A 71 23.22 -13.55 -1.42
N ARG A 72 23.39 -14.17 -0.25
CA ARG A 72 24.65 -14.76 0.16
C ARG A 72 24.69 -16.22 -0.29
N THR A 73 25.71 -16.59 -1.07
CA THR A 73 25.94 -17.96 -1.55
C THR A 73 27.31 -18.40 -1.06
N GLY A 74 27.33 -19.21 0.01
CA GLY A 74 28.56 -19.53 0.73
C GLY A 74 29.21 -18.28 1.32
N ASN A 75 30.45 -18.01 0.92
CA ASN A 75 31.22 -16.84 1.35
C ASN A 75 31.11 -15.64 0.40
N ALA A 76 30.34 -15.74 -0.68
CA ALA A 76 30.17 -14.68 -1.67
C ALA A 76 28.76 -14.06 -1.64
N TYR A 77 28.65 -12.84 -2.15
CA TYR A 77 27.38 -12.19 -2.42
C TYR A 77 27.12 -12.17 -3.93
N ARG A 78 25.90 -12.50 -4.33
CA ARG A 78 25.47 -12.49 -5.74
C ARG A 78 24.14 -11.78 -5.87
N GLN A 79 23.97 -11.06 -6.98
CA GLN A 79 22.65 -10.56 -7.36
C GLN A 79 21.83 -11.73 -7.94
N SER A 80 20.59 -11.85 -7.50
CA SER A 80 19.62 -12.81 -8.02
C SER A 80 18.37 -12.05 -8.45
N THR A 81 17.86 -12.35 -9.63
CA THR A 81 16.66 -11.73 -10.20
C THR A 81 15.57 -12.78 -10.34
N GLY A 82 14.36 -12.46 -9.88
CA GLY A 82 13.22 -13.35 -9.98
C GLY A 82 12.01 -12.84 -9.21
N TRP A 83 11.06 -13.74 -8.96
CA TRP A 83 9.92 -13.48 -8.09
C TRP A 83 10.36 -13.46 -6.63
N LEU A 84 10.27 -12.29 -6.01
CA LEU A 84 10.63 -12.07 -4.62
C LEU A 84 9.37 -11.99 -3.77
N PHE A 85 9.41 -12.60 -2.59
CA PHE A 85 8.32 -12.42 -1.63
C PHE A 85 8.21 -10.95 -1.24
N ASN A 86 7.03 -10.36 -1.46
CA ASN A 86 6.75 -9.00 -0.98
C ASN A 86 6.09 -9.06 0.40
N ASN A 87 4.92 -9.68 0.49
CA ASN A 87 4.20 -9.87 1.74
C ASN A 87 3.10 -10.94 1.62
N LEU A 88 2.60 -11.37 2.78
CA LEU A 88 1.31 -12.05 2.89
C LEU A 88 0.23 -11.00 3.19
N THR A 89 -0.93 -11.13 2.57
CA THR A 89 -2.10 -10.29 2.87
C THR A 89 -3.27 -11.18 3.19
N TYR A 90 -3.86 -10.96 4.36
CA TYR A 90 -5.10 -11.62 4.73
C TYR A 90 -6.27 -10.77 4.26
N LYS A 91 -7.16 -11.39 3.48
CA LYS A 91 -8.33 -10.71 2.92
C LYS A 91 -9.21 -10.17 4.05
N PRO A 92 -9.99 -9.10 3.78
CA PRO A 92 -10.86 -8.49 4.77
C PRO A 92 -11.72 -9.53 5.49
N GLN A 93 -11.66 -9.54 6.83
CA GLN A 93 -12.51 -10.34 7.71
C GLN A 93 -12.87 -9.56 8.98
N LYS A 94 -13.91 -9.98 9.72
CA LYS A 94 -14.28 -9.34 10.99
C LYS A 94 -13.15 -9.48 12.01
N ARG A 95 -12.88 -8.45 12.82
CA ARG A 95 -11.86 -8.51 13.90
C ARG A 95 -12.07 -9.68 14.84
N ALA A 96 -13.33 -10.03 15.12
CA ALA A 96 -13.68 -11.18 15.95
C ALA A 96 -13.09 -12.50 15.43
N ALA A 97 -12.95 -12.66 14.10
CA ALA A 97 -12.34 -13.84 13.49
C ALA A 97 -10.83 -13.96 13.79
N TRP A 98 -10.21 -12.87 14.26
CA TRP A 98 -8.80 -12.76 14.60
C TRP A 98 -8.52 -12.81 16.10
N LYS A 99 -9.54 -13.02 16.93
CA LYS A 99 -9.39 -13.06 18.39
C LYS A 99 -8.34 -14.11 18.79
N GLY A 100 -7.37 -13.69 19.60
CA GLY A 100 -6.28 -14.55 20.07
C GLY A 100 -5.17 -14.81 19.05
N ASN A 101 -5.30 -14.34 17.81
CA ASN A 101 -4.23 -14.44 16.82
C ASN A 101 -3.17 -13.35 17.08
N PRO A 102 -1.89 -13.71 17.32
CA PRO A 102 -0.87 -12.72 17.60
C PRO A 102 -0.55 -11.82 16.40
N LEU A 103 -0.82 -12.24 15.17
CA LEU A 103 -0.63 -11.41 13.95
C LEU A 103 -1.62 -10.24 13.87
N ALA A 104 -2.70 -10.27 14.65
CA ALA A 104 -3.71 -9.24 14.74
C ALA A 104 -3.79 -8.59 16.13
N SER A 105 -2.78 -8.83 16.98
CA SER A 105 -2.68 -8.26 18.33
C SER A 105 -1.47 -7.34 18.39
N PRO A 106 -1.60 -6.04 18.68
CA PRO A 106 -0.45 -5.14 18.78
C PRO A 106 0.60 -5.62 19.79
N GLY A 107 1.87 -5.30 19.53
CA GLY A 107 2.98 -5.58 20.45
C GLY A 107 4.05 -6.50 19.88
N LEU A 108 4.87 -7.05 20.78
CA LEU A 108 5.94 -7.99 20.45
C LEU A 108 5.50 -9.41 20.76
N HIS A 109 5.73 -10.32 19.81
CA HIS A 109 5.34 -11.72 19.93
C HIS A 109 6.50 -12.64 19.54
N THR A 110 6.48 -13.86 20.06
CA THR A 110 7.32 -14.95 19.57
C THR A 110 6.40 -16.04 19.04
N MET A 111 6.52 -16.37 17.76
CA MET A 111 5.74 -17.41 17.10
C MET A 111 6.69 -18.28 16.29
N ASN A 112 6.64 -19.60 16.50
CA ASN A 112 7.47 -20.58 15.80
C ASN A 112 8.96 -20.24 15.84
N GLY A 113 9.47 -19.84 17.01
CA GLY A 113 10.87 -19.45 17.22
C GLY A 113 11.27 -18.11 16.59
N ARG A 114 10.34 -17.38 15.95
CA ARG A 114 10.62 -16.10 15.31
C ARG A 114 10.01 -14.96 16.13
N ARG A 115 10.73 -13.84 16.19
CA ARG A 115 10.25 -12.61 16.83
C ARG A 115 9.41 -11.81 15.83
N TRP A 116 8.30 -11.29 16.32
CA TRP A 116 7.32 -10.52 15.56
C TRP A 116 7.03 -9.21 16.28
N ARG A 117 6.72 -8.18 15.49
CA ARG A 117 6.24 -6.89 15.96
C ARG A 117 4.97 -6.57 15.19
N VAL A 118 3.90 -6.24 15.88
CA VAL A 118 2.60 -5.98 15.27
C VAL A 118 2.11 -4.59 15.66
N GLU A 119 1.64 -3.86 14.66
CA GLU A 119 0.99 -2.57 14.81
C GLU A 119 -0.40 -2.70 14.20
N CYS A 120 -1.42 -2.17 14.86
CA CYS A 120 -2.78 -2.13 14.34
C CYS A 120 -3.33 -0.73 14.42
N ASP A 121 -4.24 -0.43 13.49
CA ASP A 121 -5.04 0.79 13.46
C ASP A 121 -4.24 2.12 13.50
N THR A 122 -3.00 2.08 13.02
CA THR A 122 -2.16 3.27 12.86
C THR A 122 -2.42 3.91 11.50
N PRO A 123 -2.02 5.18 11.28
CA PRO A 123 -2.03 5.77 9.94
C PRO A 123 -1.32 4.89 8.90
N THR A 124 -0.21 4.26 9.29
CA THR A 124 0.57 3.34 8.46
C THR A 124 -0.21 2.07 8.10
N THR A 125 -1.06 1.55 8.98
CA THR A 125 -1.89 0.37 8.68
C THR A 125 -3.22 0.69 8.01
N GLY A 126 -3.58 1.98 7.90
CA GLY A 126 -4.84 2.43 7.30
C GLY A 126 -6.02 2.43 8.28
N ARG A 127 -5.78 2.47 9.60
CA ARG A 127 -6.80 2.50 10.68
C ARG A 127 -7.83 1.36 10.69
N ASN A 128 -7.67 0.36 9.82
CA ASN A 128 -8.56 -0.78 9.73
C ASN A 128 -7.81 -2.07 9.37
N GLY A 129 -6.71 -2.28 10.07
CA GLY A 129 -5.82 -3.39 9.77
C GLY A 129 -4.60 -3.42 10.67
N CYS A 130 -3.89 -4.54 10.58
CA CYS A 130 -2.63 -4.75 11.27
C CYS A 130 -1.50 -4.97 10.26
N ARG A 131 -0.31 -4.46 10.58
CA ARG A 131 0.95 -4.82 9.93
C ARG A 131 1.77 -5.63 10.91
N ALA A 132 2.15 -6.84 10.50
CA ALA A 132 3.08 -7.67 11.24
C ALA A 132 4.45 -7.67 10.55
N TYR A 133 5.47 -7.35 11.34
CA TYR A 133 6.86 -7.34 10.96
C TYR A 133 7.55 -8.53 11.62
N ILE A 134 8.47 -9.14 10.90
CA ILE A 134 9.26 -10.26 11.38
C ILE A 134 10.70 -9.83 11.57
N ARG A 135 11.34 -10.28 12.65
CA ARG A 135 12.76 -10.03 12.86
C ARG A 135 13.56 -10.96 11.96
N GLY A 136 14.44 -10.39 11.15
CA GLY A 136 15.29 -11.14 10.24
C GLY A 136 16.57 -10.40 9.90
N SER A 137 17.41 -11.06 9.13
CA SER A 137 18.61 -10.46 8.55
C SER A 137 18.35 -9.99 7.12
N LEU A 138 18.81 -8.79 6.81
CA LEU A 138 18.79 -8.17 5.49
C LEU A 138 20.23 -7.98 5.02
N ILE A 139 20.48 -8.21 3.73
CA ILE A 139 21.76 -7.86 3.13
C ILE A 139 21.62 -6.45 2.55
N THR A 140 22.52 -5.56 2.96
CA THR A 140 22.54 -4.16 2.53
C THR A 140 23.92 -3.83 1.97
N LYS A 141 23.97 -2.94 0.98
CA LYS A 141 25.25 -2.45 0.44
C LYS A 141 25.72 -1.27 1.30
N LYS A 142 26.96 -1.30 1.78
CA LYS A 142 27.61 -0.23 2.53
C LYS A 142 28.94 0.11 1.85
N GLY A 143 28.94 1.16 1.03
CA GLY A 143 30.06 1.49 0.15
C GLY A 143 30.29 0.37 -0.90
N ALA A 144 31.51 -0.15 -0.97
CA ALA A 144 31.86 -1.27 -1.84
C ALA A 144 31.50 -2.66 -1.25
N ALA A 145 31.13 -2.75 0.04
CA ALA A 145 30.89 -4.01 0.74
C ALA A 145 29.39 -4.33 0.88
N TYR A 146 29.08 -5.62 1.04
CA TYR A 146 27.77 -6.09 1.48
C TYR A 146 27.82 -6.48 2.95
N VAL A 147 26.87 -5.97 3.73
CA VAL A 147 26.76 -6.24 5.16
C VAL A 147 25.40 -6.81 5.49
N GLN A 148 25.38 -7.82 6.35
CA GLN A 148 24.17 -8.40 6.89
C GLN A 148 23.75 -7.62 8.14
N THR A 149 22.55 -7.03 8.12
CA THR A 149 21.98 -6.26 9.23
C THR A 149 20.71 -6.91 9.74
N ASN A 150 20.48 -6.88 11.05
CA ASN A 150 19.26 -7.41 11.65
C ASN A 150 18.22 -6.30 11.82
N GLY A 151 16.98 -6.58 11.44
CA GLY A 151 15.90 -5.59 11.50
C GLY A 151 14.51 -6.19 11.48
N TRP A 152 13.51 -5.32 11.63
CA TRP A 152 12.10 -5.64 11.45
C TRP A 152 11.73 -5.49 9.99
N VAL A 153 11.32 -6.58 9.34
CA VAL A 153 10.91 -6.60 7.94
C VAL A 153 9.41 -6.78 7.87
N PHE A 154 8.72 -5.97 7.06
CA PHE A 154 7.29 -6.13 6.85
C PHE A 154 7.00 -7.51 6.24
N ASN A 155 6.00 -8.22 6.77
CA ASN A 155 5.70 -9.58 6.34
C ASN A 155 4.21 -9.84 6.13
N ASN A 156 3.33 -9.32 7.00
CA ASN A 156 1.89 -9.53 6.87
C ASN A 156 1.09 -8.23 6.92
N LEU A 157 0.07 -8.14 6.07
CA LEU A 157 -1.04 -7.19 6.17
C LEU A 157 -2.31 -7.94 6.52
N ILE A 158 -2.96 -7.58 7.63
CA ILE A 158 -4.29 -8.04 8.00
C ILE A 158 -5.25 -6.92 7.70
N ARG A 159 -6.30 -7.19 6.92
CA ARG A 159 -7.36 -6.22 6.64
C ARG A 159 -8.62 -6.61 7.40
N PHE A 160 -9.26 -5.64 8.01
CA PHE A 160 -10.53 -5.87 8.69
C PHE A 160 -11.71 -5.36 7.84
N THR A 161 -12.87 -6.00 7.96
CA THR A 161 -14.13 -5.52 7.33
C THR A 161 -14.86 -4.52 8.21
N ASP A 162 -14.57 -4.51 9.51
CA ASP A 162 -15.20 -3.70 10.54
C ASP A 162 -14.20 -2.68 11.09
N ALA A 163 -14.58 -1.41 11.06
CA ALA A 163 -13.81 -0.34 11.67
C ALA A 163 -13.50 -0.67 13.14
N PRO A 164 -12.31 -0.33 13.66
CA PRO A 164 -12.03 -0.53 15.08
C PRO A 164 -13.08 0.24 15.90
N PRO A 165 -13.49 -0.27 17.08
CA PRO A 165 -14.25 0.54 18.00
C PRO A 165 -13.43 1.80 18.29
N THR A 166 -13.93 2.96 17.84
CA THR A 166 -13.29 4.24 18.09
C THR A 166 -13.24 4.43 19.60
N ARG A 167 -12.05 4.46 20.17
CA ARG A 167 -11.85 4.84 21.58
C ARG A 167 -12.19 6.33 21.68
N ASN A 168 -13.48 6.62 21.89
CA ASN A 168 -14.12 7.92 22.05
C ASN A 168 -13.95 8.91 20.88
N GLN A 169 -14.94 9.00 19.99
CA GLN A 169 -15.25 10.26 19.30
C GLN A 169 -16.73 10.32 18.87
N PRO A 170 -17.46 11.41 19.18
CA PRO A 170 -18.79 11.65 18.63
C PRO A 170 -18.67 11.94 17.12
N LEU A 171 -19.66 11.46 16.37
CA LEU A 171 -19.74 11.47 14.91
C LEU A 171 -19.39 12.84 14.31
N ARG A 172 -18.18 12.99 13.75
CA ARG A 172 -17.89 14.00 12.74
C ARG A 172 -17.39 13.34 11.46
N ARG A 173 -18.14 13.62 10.39
CA ARG A 173 -18.02 13.21 8.98
C ARG A 173 -16.65 12.66 8.58
N LEU A 174 -16.67 11.42 8.09
CA LEU A 174 -15.56 10.74 7.42
C LEU A 174 -15.13 11.55 6.18
N ASP A 175 -13.95 12.18 6.22
CA ASP A 175 -13.34 12.82 5.06
C ASP A 175 -12.61 11.77 4.20
N ARG A 176 -12.91 11.81 2.90
CA ARG A 176 -12.69 10.78 1.89
C ARG A 176 -11.30 10.89 1.23
N ARG A 177 -10.29 11.39 1.96
CA ARG A 177 -9.00 11.87 1.39
C ARG A 177 -7.73 11.09 1.77
N GLN A 178 -7.80 9.95 2.43
CA GLN A 178 -6.57 9.29 2.93
C GLN A 178 -5.97 8.17 2.06
N TYR A 179 -6.47 7.92 0.85
CA TYR A 179 -5.97 6.85 -0.01
C TYR A 179 -5.11 7.34 -1.18
N VAL A 180 -3.99 8.01 -0.90
CA VAL A 180 -2.89 8.14 -1.87
C VAL A 180 -1.56 8.22 -1.11
N HIS A 181 -0.81 7.12 -1.00
CA HIS A 181 0.67 7.13 -0.88
C HIS A 181 1.21 5.77 -1.36
N ARG A 182 1.90 5.76 -2.52
CA ARG A 182 3.36 5.72 -2.64
C ARG A 182 4.01 4.57 -1.86
N LEU A 183 4.21 3.46 -2.56
CA LEU A 183 5.48 2.71 -2.63
C LEU A 183 5.63 2.17 -4.06
#